data_AF-A0A2V8LV59-F1
#
_entry.id   AF-A0A2V8LV59-F1
#
_cell.length_a   1.000
_cell.length_b   1.000
_cell.length_c   1.000
_cell.angle_alpha   90.00
_cell.angle_beta   90.00
_cell.angle_gamma   90.00
#
_symmetry.space_group_name_H-M   'P 1'
#
loop_
_entity.id
_entity.type
_entity.pdbx_description
1 polymer ?
#
loop_
_entity_poly.entity_id
_entity_poly.type
_entity_poly.pdbx_seq_one_letter_code
_entity_poly.pdbx_strand_id
1 'polypeptide(L)'
;MRYTISGIFLLAVAVHLHAQAPPQGARGAPPTPEAMAPIDLTGYWVAIVSEDWRFRMVTPPKGDYPDIPLNPAGRKIGEAWDPAKDEAAGEQCKAYGAANIMRMPGRLHITWDNDTTLKIEFDAGTQTRLLHFGPAPTPSAAAQPTWQGQSAATWEGRLFPRGGGPRSGSVKVVTTRMRPGYLQRNGAPYSANATMTEYFDVVKEPNGDQWLVVESIVEDPEYLTVPLVRSTHFRKQADANGWNPRPCSAR
;
A
#
# COMPACT_ATOMS: atom_id res chain seq x y z
N MET A 1 44.86 32.47 -86.61
CA MET A 1 45.07 31.04 -86.31
C MET A 1 45.87 30.93 -85.03
N ARG A 2 45.21 30.64 -83.91
CA ARG A 2 45.69 30.07 -82.63
C ARG A 2 44.63 30.31 -81.56
N TYR A 3 43.94 29.23 -81.18
CA TYR A 3 43.00 29.12 -80.06
C TYR A 3 43.76 29.18 -78.72
N THR A 4 43.17 29.66 -77.62
CA THR A 4 42.65 28.91 -76.43
C THR A 4 43.23 29.64 -75.18
N ILE A 5 42.65 29.81 -73.98
CA ILE A 5 41.66 29.08 -73.15
C ILE A 5 40.96 30.12 -72.23
N SER A 6 39.63 30.08 -72.11
CA SER A 6 38.89 30.77 -71.02
C SER A 6 38.77 29.85 -69.81
N GLY A 7 39.25 30.30 -68.65
CA GLY A 7 38.99 29.65 -67.36
C GLY A 7 37.85 30.34 -66.64
N ILE A 8 36.71 29.65 -66.48
CA ILE A 8 35.59 30.11 -65.66
C ILE A 8 35.84 29.61 -64.23
N PHE A 9 36.08 30.53 -63.30
CA PHE A 9 36.09 30.26 -61.87
C PHE A 9 34.64 30.35 -61.34
N LEU A 10 34.04 29.22 -60.99
CA LEU A 10 32.79 29.17 -60.24
C LEU A 10 33.08 29.37 -58.75
N LEU A 11 32.63 30.51 -58.19
CA LEU A 11 32.56 30.74 -56.75
C LEU A 11 31.30 30.03 -56.21
N ALA A 12 31.46 28.96 -55.45
CA ALA A 12 30.37 28.33 -54.71
C ALA A 12 30.13 29.08 -53.39
N VAL A 13 29.04 29.82 -53.29
CA VAL A 13 28.59 30.45 -52.04
C VAL A 13 27.80 29.40 -51.23
N ALA A 14 28.34 28.97 -50.10
CA ALA A 14 27.65 28.09 -49.16
C ALA A 14 26.64 28.90 -48.34
N VAL A 15 25.35 28.71 -48.62
CA VAL A 15 24.26 29.28 -47.81
C VAL A 15 24.04 28.37 -46.60
N HIS A 16 24.51 28.77 -45.43
CA HIS A 16 24.19 28.10 -44.17
C HIS A 16 22.74 28.39 -43.77
N LEU A 17 21.80 27.55 -44.20
CA LEU A 17 20.46 27.50 -43.61
C LEU A 17 20.58 27.05 -42.15
N HIS A 18 20.54 28.02 -41.23
CA HIS A 18 20.30 27.76 -39.82
C HIS A 18 18.83 27.35 -39.67
N ALA A 19 18.55 26.05 -39.69
CA ALA A 19 17.27 25.53 -39.25
C ALA A 19 17.13 25.80 -37.74
N GLN A 20 16.45 26.88 -37.38
CA GLN A 20 15.98 27.10 -36.02
C GLN A 20 14.91 26.04 -35.74
N ALA A 21 15.32 24.93 -35.12
CA ALA A 21 14.37 24.04 -34.48
C ALA A 21 13.56 24.87 -33.46
N PRO A 22 12.22 24.80 -33.48
CA PRO A 22 11.43 25.49 -32.47
C PRO A 22 11.88 25.02 -31.08
N PRO A 23 11.95 25.92 -30.08
CA PRO A 23 12.33 25.54 -28.73
C PRO A 23 11.41 24.40 -28.31
N GLN A 24 11.99 23.27 -27.94
CA GLN A 24 11.26 22.17 -27.34
C GLN A 24 10.50 22.76 -26.15
N GLY A 25 9.20 22.97 -26.32
CA GLY A 25 8.34 23.44 -25.25
C GLY A 25 8.62 22.57 -24.03
N ALA A 26 8.90 23.21 -22.91
CA ALA A 26 9.21 22.54 -21.66
C ALA A 26 8.20 21.40 -21.46
N ARG A 27 8.64 20.15 -21.59
CA ARG A 27 7.84 19.01 -21.16
C ARG A 27 7.61 19.26 -19.68
N GLY A 28 6.36 19.53 -19.30
CA GLY A 28 6.00 19.71 -17.89
C GLY A 28 6.51 18.53 -17.06
N ALA A 29 6.78 18.78 -15.79
CA ALA A 29 7.18 17.71 -14.88
C ALA A 29 6.22 16.51 -15.00
N PRO A 30 6.72 15.26 -14.93
CA PRO A 30 5.85 14.09 -14.92
C PRO A 30 4.75 14.27 -13.86
N PRO A 31 3.49 13.92 -14.18
CA PRO A 31 2.41 14.07 -13.21
C PRO A 31 2.68 13.20 -11.97
N THR A 32 2.29 13.73 -10.81
CA THR A 32 2.53 13.08 -9.51
C THR A 32 1.68 11.81 -9.35
N PRO A 33 2.07 10.86 -8.49
CA PRO A 33 1.25 9.70 -8.18
C PRO A 33 -0.18 10.05 -7.76
N GLU A 34 -0.37 11.12 -6.97
CA GLU A 34 -1.69 11.65 -6.62
C GLU A 34 -2.47 12.13 -7.85
N ALA A 35 -1.86 12.95 -8.71
CA ALA A 35 -2.50 13.49 -9.91
C ALA A 35 -2.83 12.41 -10.95
N MET A 36 -2.13 11.26 -10.90
CA MET A 36 -2.33 10.13 -11.79
C MET A 36 -3.27 9.05 -11.24
N ALA A 37 -3.83 9.23 -10.04
CA ALA A 37 -4.62 8.22 -9.36
C ALA A 37 -5.78 7.68 -10.25
N PRO A 38 -5.82 6.39 -10.58
CA PRO A 38 -6.92 5.78 -11.33
C PRO A 38 -8.17 5.56 -10.46
N ILE A 39 -8.01 5.51 -9.14
CA ILE A 39 -9.08 5.40 -8.13
C ILE A 39 -8.81 6.40 -7.00
N ASP A 40 -9.87 6.84 -6.33
CA ASP A 40 -9.78 7.71 -5.16
C ASP A 40 -10.05 6.93 -3.87
N LEU A 41 -9.00 6.73 -3.07
CA LEU A 41 -9.07 6.07 -1.77
C LEU A 41 -9.41 7.03 -0.63
N THR A 42 -9.32 8.35 -0.83
CA THR A 42 -9.33 9.34 0.25
C THR A 42 -10.66 9.45 0.98
N GLY A 43 -10.67 9.71 2.28
CA GLY A 43 -11.87 9.89 3.09
C GLY A 43 -12.02 8.85 4.21
N TYR A 44 -13.20 8.83 4.82
CA TYR A 44 -13.52 7.94 5.94
C TYR A 44 -14.16 6.64 5.45
N TRP A 45 -13.76 5.54 6.08
CA TRP A 45 -14.24 4.20 5.77
C TRP A 45 -14.52 3.43 7.06
N VAL A 46 -15.62 2.67 7.09
CA VAL A 46 -15.98 1.81 8.22
C VAL A 46 -15.84 0.35 7.83
N ALA A 47 -15.21 -0.44 8.69
CA ALA A 47 -15.06 -1.88 8.48
C ALA A 47 -16.45 -2.54 8.46
N ILE A 48 -16.72 -3.31 7.41
CA ILE A 48 -17.88 -4.18 7.33
C ILE A 48 -17.38 -5.59 7.58
N VAL A 49 -17.65 -6.07 8.80
CA VAL A 49 -17.15 -7.36 9.27
C VAL A 49 -18.13 -8.45 8.86
N SER A 50 -18.03 -8.90 7.60
CA SER A 50 -18.83 -10.00 7.07
C SER A 50 -18.06 -11.33 7.06
N GLU A 51 -16.79 -11.25 6.69
CA GLU A 51 -15.84 -12.35 6.66
C GLU A 51 -15.23 -12.60 8.03
N ASP A 52 -15.00 -13.88 8.35
CA ASP A 52 -14.35 -14.31 9.58
C ASP A 52 -14.93 -13.65 10.85
N TRP A 53 -16.24 -13.37 10.83
CA TRP A 53 -16.92 -12.58 11.86
C TRP A 53 -16.59 -13.07 13.27
N ARG A 54 -16.61 -14.40 13.46
CA ARG A 54 -16.27 -15.06 14.73
C ARG A 54 -14.90 -14.63 15.25
N PHE A 55 -13.91 -14.50 14.37
CA PHE A 55 -12.52 -14.24 14.74
C PHE A 55 -12.17 -12.74 14.72
N ARG A 56 -12.98 -11.91 14.05
CA ARG A 56 -12.81 -10.45 14.00
C ARG A 56 -13.58 -9.71 15.09
N MET A 57 -14.79 -10.18 15.45
CA MET A 57 -15.62 -9.56 16.49
C MET A 57 -15.35 -10.11 17.88
N VAL A 58 -14.85 -11.34 17.98
CA VAL A 58 -14.49 -11.98 19.24
C VAL A 58 -13.05 -12.46 19.15
N THR A 59 -12.20 -12.02 20.08
CA THR A 59 -10.82 -12.54 20.18
C THR A 59 -10.90 -14.05 20.41
N PRO A 60 -10.35 -14.90 19.51
CA PRO A 60 -10.47 -16.35 19.66
C PRO A 60 -9.60 -16.85 20.83
N PRO A 61 -9.87 -18.03 21.38
CA PRO A 61 -8.97 -18.63 22.35
C PRO A 61 -7.55 -18.77 21.78
N LYS A 62 -6.55 -18.73 22.66
CA LYS A 62 -5.18 -19.07 22.31
C LYS A 62 -5.13 -20.50 21.74
N GLY A 63 -4.38 -20.70 20.66
CA GLY A 63 -4.29 -21.99 19.97
C GLY A 63 -5.37 -22.23 18.91
N ASP A 64 -6.41 -21.40 18.84
CA ASP A 64 -7.49 -21.51 17.84
C ASP A 64 -7.10 -20.81 16.53
N TYR A 65 -6.51 -21.57 15.60
CA TYR A 65 -5.95 -21.08 14.32
C TYR A 65 -6.41 -21.88 13.09
N PRO A 66 -7.72 -22.14 12.88
CA PRO A 66 -8.19 -23.04 11.83
C PRO A 66 -7.81 -22.58 10.41
N ASP A 67 -7.84 -21.27 10.15
CA ASP A 67 -7.62 -20.68 8.80
C ASP A 67 -6.29 -19.94 8.68
N ILE A 68 -5.35 -20.21 9.59
CA ILE A 68 -3.99 -19.64 9.53
C ILE A 68 -3.02 -20.79 9.29
N PRO A 69 -2.29 -20.82 8.16
CA PRO A 69 -1.43 -21.93 7.78
C PRO A 69 -0.10 -21.93 8.55
N LEU A 70 -0.17 -21.96 9.88
CA LEU A 70 0.99 -21.99 10.76
C LEU A 70 1.75 -23.32 10.61
N ASN A 71 3.05 -23.23 10.41
CA ASN A 71 3.96 -24.36 10.54
C ASN A 71 4.20 -24.70 12.03
N PRO A 72 4.93 -25.78 12.37
CA PRO A 72 5.18 -26.15 13.77
C PRO A 72 5.89 -25.06 14.60
N ALA A 73 6.79 -24.28 14.00
CA ALA A 73 7.47 -23.18 14.70
C ALA A 73 6.50 -22.04 15.03
N GLY A 74 5.68 -21.62 14.06
CA GLY A 74 4.64 -20.61 14.26
C GLY A 74 3.61 -21.03 15.31
N ARG A 75 3.16 -22.29 15.27
CA ARG A 75 2.23 -22.86 16.27
C ARG A 75 2.81 -22.81 17.68
N LYS A 76 4.08 -23.21 17.85
CA LYS A 76 4.78 -23.16 19.14
C LYS A 76 4.79 -21.74 19.72
N ILE A 77 5.07 -20.73 18.90
CA ILE A 77 5.08 -19.32 19.34
C ILE A 77 3.66 -18.86 19.71
N GLY A 78 2.65 -19.18 18.90
CA GLY A 78 1.25 -18.83 19.19
C GLY A 78 0.73 -19.48 20.48
N GLU A 79 1.07 -20.74 20.74
CA GLU A 79 0.68 -21.45 21.97
C GLU A 79 1.40 -20.89 23.22
N ALA A 80 2.60 -20.36 23.04
CA ALA A 80 3.37 -19.68 24.09
C ALA A 80 2.91 -18.24 24.36
N TRP A 81 2.03 -17.69 23.52
CA TRP A 81 1.54 -16.31 23.67
C TRP A 81 0.85 -16.09 25.02
N ASP A 82 1.09 -14.91 25.57
CA ASP A 82 0.54 -14.42 26.83
C ASP A 82 0.33 -12.89 26.71
N PRO A 83 -0.93 -12.42 26.61
CA PRO A 83 -1.20 -11.00 26.43
C PRO A 83 -0.74 -10.14 27.61
N ALA A 84 -0.67 -10.68 28.83
CA ALA A 84 -0.20 -9.94 30.00
C ALA A 84 1.31 -9.66 29.91
N LYS A 85 2.08 -10.57 29.30
CA LYS A 85 3.51 -10.35 29.05
C LYS A 85 3.74 -9.28 27.99
N ASP A 86 2.91 -9.26 26.95
CA ASP A 86 2.98 -8.19 25.95
C ASP A 86 2.67 -6.82 26.57
N GLU A 87 1.62 -6.72 27.39
CA GLU A 87 1.31 -5.49 28.13
C GLU A 87 2.47 -5.05 29.04
N ALA A 88 3.02 -5.98 29.83
CA ALA A 88 4.14 -5.69 30.72
C ALA A 88 5.41 -5.26 29.98
N ALA A 89 5.59 -5.72 28.74
CA ALA A 89 6.71 -5.35 27.88
C ALA A 89 6.46 -4.07 27.05
N GLY A 90 5.28 -3.46 27.13
CA GLY A 90 4.91 -2.31 26.28
C GLY A 90 4.60 -2.69 24.82
N GLU A 91 4.32 -3.96 24.57
CA GLU A 91 4.14 -4.57 23.24
C GLU A 91 2.66 -4.79 22.89
N GLN A 92 1.73 -4.06 23.54
CA GLN A 92 0.28 -4.17 23.30
C GLN A 92 -0.15 -3.93 21.84
N CYS A 93 0.71 -3.33 21.00
CA CYS A 93 0.45 -3.08 19.59
C CYS A 93 0.79 -4.25 18.65
N LYS A 94 1.32 -5.39 19.13
CA LYS A 94 1.70 -6.53 18.25
C LYS A 94 0.58 -7.01 17.34
N ALA A 95 -0.67 -7.02 17.82
CA ALA A 95 -1.82 -7.39 17.01
C ALA A 95 -2.22 -6.31 15.98
N TYR A 96 -1.75 -5.07 16.14
CA TYR A 96 -2.05 -3.92 15.30
C TYR A 96 -0.94 -3.65 14.27
N GLY A 97 -0.01 -4.59 14.07
CA GLY A 97 0.99 -4.50 13.01
C GLY A 97 0.38 -4.59 11.62
N ALA A 98 1.18 -4.27 10.60
CA ALA A 98 0.70 -4.11 9.22
C ALA A 98 -0.10 -5.34 8.72
N ALA A 99 0.36 -6.55 9.05
CA ALA A 99 -0.26 -7.81 8.61
C ALA A 99 -1.65 -8.10 9.20
N ASN A 100 -2.13 -7.31 10.17
CA ASN A 100 -3.45 -7.52 10.80
C ASN A 100 -4.24 -6.23 11.04
N ILE A 101 -3.64 -5.03 10.96
CA ILE A 101 -4.34 -3.77 11.25
C ILE A 101 -5.56 -3.54 10.36
N MET A 102 -5.49 -3.89 9.08
CA MET A 102 -6.65 -3.79 8.17
C MET A 102 -7.82 -4.67 8.64
N ARG A 103 -7.54 -5.78 9.33
CA ARG A 103 -8.57 -6.68 9.82
C ARG A 103 -9.21 -6.23 11.13
N MET A 104 -8.68 -5.20 11.78
CA MET A 104 -9.28 -4.69 13.02
C MET A 104 -10.68 -4.11 12.75
N PRO A 105 -11.70 -4.46 13.56
CA PRO A 105 -12.95 -3.73 13.53
C PRO A 105 -12.73 -2.27 13.94
N GLY A 106 -13.28 -1.35 13.17
CA GLY A 106 -13.12 0.07 13.40
C GLY A 106 -13.32 0.88 12.13
N ARG A 107 -12.69 2.04 12.10
CA ARG A 107 -12.69 2.95 10.97
C ARG A 107 -11.27 3.28 10.57
N LEU A 108 -11.12 3.65 9.31
CA LEU A 108 -9.89 4.21 8.78
C LEU A 108 -10.17 5.54 8.07
N HIS A 109 -9.15 6.40 8.09
CA HIS A 109 -9.14 7.68 7.40
C HIS A 109 -7.95 7.69 6.43
N ILE A 110 -8.24 7.83 5.15
CA ILE A 110 -7.21 7.85 4.10
C ILE A 110 -7.06 9.28 3.59
N THR A 111 -5.83 9.78 3.54
CA THR A 111 -5.48 11.10 3.00
C THR A 111 -4.19 11.02 2.22
N TRP A 112 -3.96 11.98 1.32
CA TRP A 112 -2.60 12.23 0.83
C TRP A 112 -1.85 13.04 1.88
N ASP A 113 -0.69 12.55 2.31
CA ASP A 113 0.23 13.30 3.17
C ASP A 113 1.04 14.31 2.34
N ASN A 114 1.34 13.91 1.11
CA ASN A 114 1.92 14.71 0.03
C ASN A 114 1.59 14.02 -1.30
N ASP A 115 2.05 14.60 -2.42
CA ASP A 115 1.75 14.16 -3.79
C ASP A 115 2.29 12.75 -4.17
N THR A 116 3.11 12.14 -3.31
CA THR A 116 3.68 10.79 -3.50
C THR A 116 3.36 9.82 -2.36
N THR A 117 2.67 10.24 -1.31
CA THR A 117 2.46 9.40 -0.11
C THR A 117 1.00 9.40 0.34
N LEU A 118 0.36 8.24 0.30
CA LEU A 118 -0.93 8.02 0.95
C LEU A 118 -0.73 7.67 2.42
N LYS A 119 -1.54 8.26 3.28
CA LYS A 119 -1.60 8.01 4.73
C LYS A 119 -2.91 7.34 5.08
N ILE A 120 -2.84 6.25 5.83
CA ILE A 120 -4.01 5.57 6.39
C ILE A 120 -3.91 5.62 7.91
N GLU A 121 -4.88 6.26 8.54
CA GLU A 121 -5.01 6.33 10.00
C GLU A 121 -6.10 5.37 10.44
N PHE A 122 -5.90 4.70 11.57
CA PHE A 122 -6.85 3.75 12.15
C PHE A 122 -7.31 4.25 13.50
N ASP A 123 -8.62 4.21 13.76
CA ASP A 123 -9.13 4.54 15.09
C ASP A 123 -8.79 3.42 16.10
N ALA A 124 -8.86 2.17 15.67
CA ALA A 124 -8.46 1.00 16.44
C ALA A 124 -6.93 0.89 16.51
N GLY A 125 -6.37 1.07 17.71
CA GLY A 125 -4.94 1.01 17.96
C GLY A 125 -4.19 2.30 17.59
N THR A 126 -4.89 3.33 17.11
CA THR A 126 -4.29 4.64 16.73
C THR A 126 -3.02 4.50 15.88
N GLN A 127 -3.02 3.55 14.95
CA GLN A 127 -1.89 3.30 14.06
C GLN A 127 -1.97 4.18 12.82
N THR A 128 -0.81 4.43 12.20
CA THR A 128 -0.71 5.17 10.95
C THR A 128 0.18 4.41 9.97
N ARG A 129 -0.33 4.14 8.77
CA ARG A 129 0.42 3.57 7.66
C ARG A 129 0.72 4.64 6.63
N LEU A 130 1.94 4.64 6.10
CA LEU A 130 2.34 5.47 4.98
C LEU A 130 2.65 4.57 3.79
N LEU A 131 2.01 4.84 2.66
CA LEU A 131 2.14 4.12 1.41
C LEU A 131 2.85 5.04 0.40
N HIS A 132 4.10 4.74 0.11
CA HIS A 132 4.95 5.60 -0.72
C HIS A 132 4.90 5.16 -2.17
N PHE A 133 4.47 6.03 -3.06
CA PHE A 133 4.50 5.82 -4.51
C PHE A 133 5.84 6.25 -5.09
N GLY A 134 6.37 5.43 -6.00
CA GLY A 134 7.69 5.64 -6.59
C GLY A 134 8.79 4.86 -5.87
N PRO A 135 10.08 5.18 -6.08
CA PRO A 135 11.17 4.52 -5.39
C PRO A 135 10.99 4.74 -3.89
N ALA A 136 10.73 3.66 -3.14
CA ALA A 136 10.68 3.76 -1.69
C ALA A 136 11.98 4.41 -1.20
N PRO A 137 11.94 5.41 -0.30
CA PRO A 137 13.16 5.97 0.27
C PRO A 137 14.00 4.82 0.81
N THR A 138 15.21 4.62 0.28
CA THR A 138 16.10 3.58 0.78
C THR A 138 16.30 3.86 2.27
N PRO A 139 15.82 2.97 3.15
CA PRO A 139 15.94 3.23 4.58
C PRO A 139 17.41 3.27 4.91
N SER A 140 17.81 4.23 5.73
CA SER A 140 19.11 4.12 6.39
C SER A 140 19.20 2.73 7.04
N ALA A 141 20.35 2.09 6.94
CA ALA A 141 20.59 0.81 7.62
C ALA A 141 20.31 0.91 9.14
N ALA A 142 20.38 2.12 9.70
CA ALA A 142 20.05 2.41 11.10
C ALA A 142 18.55 2.59 11.41
N ALA A 143 17.67 2.63 10.41
CA ALA A 143 16.24 2.81 10.63
C ALA A 143 15.64 1.57 11.29
N GLN A 144 15.15 1.72 12.53
CA GLN A 144 14.52 0.64 13.27
C GLN A 144 13.21 0.19 12.59
N PRO A 145 12.91 -1.13 12.55
CA PRO A 145 11.62 -1.64 12.10
C PRO A 145 10.46 -1.00 12.88
N THR A 146 9.34 -0.76 12.20
CA THR A 146 8.11 -0.23 12.80
C THR A 146 7.01 -1.28 12.79
N TRP A 147 5.94 -1.08 13.56
CA TRP A 147 4.75 -1.94 13.51
C TRP A 147 4.12 -2.00 12.12
N GLN A 148 4.14 -0.87 11.41
CA GLN A 148 3.54 -0.73 10.08
C GLN A 148 4.51 -1.05 8.94
N GLY A 149 5.76 -1.38 9.27
CA GLY A 149 6.82 -1.63 8.30
C GLY A 149 7.05 -0.45 7.36
N GLN A 150 7.48 -0.78 6.15
CA GLN A 150 7.71 0.16 5.06
C GLN A 150 6.96 -0.32 3.84
N SER A 151 6.09 0.54 3.32
CA SER A 151 5.15 0.18 2.26
C SER A 151 5.49 0.91 0.97
N ALA A 152 5.79 0.15 -0.08
CA ALA A 152 5.96 0.64 -1.44
C ALA A 152 4.66 0.42 -2.22
N ALA A 153 4.11 1.51 -2.77
CA ALA A 153 2.84 1.51 -3.48
C ALA A 153 3.06 1.73 -4.99
N THR A 154 2.29 1.02 -5.80
CA THR A 154 2.26 1.18 -7.25
C THR A 154 0.83 1.14 -7.74
N TRP A 155 0.49 2.04 -8.65
CA TRP A 155 -0.78 1.96 -9.37
C TRP A 155 -0.74 0.81 -10.37
N GLU A 156 -1.75 -0.05 -10.33
CA GLU A 156 -2.00 -1.08 -11.33
C GLU A 156 -3.28 -0.78 -12.11
N GLY A 157 -3.42 -1.38 -13.30
CA GLY A 157 -4.60 -1.21 -14.16
C GLY A 157 -4.42 -0.21 -15.31
N ARG A 158 -5.54 0.19 -15.92
CA ARG A 158 -5.54 1.06 -17.10
C ARG A 158 -5.49 2.53 -16.68
N LEU A 159 -4.29 3.00 -16.39
CA LEU A 159 -3.98 4.41 -16.11
C LEU A 159 -4.33 5.35 -17.28
N PHE A 160 -4.24 4.84 -18.52
CA PHE A 160 -4.50 5.58 -19.76
C PHE A 160 -5.45 4.79 -20.69
N PRO A 161 -6.77 4.82 -20.44
CA PRO A 161 -7.73 4.17 -21.31
C PRO A 161 -7.74 4.82 -22.70
N ARG A 162 -7.53 3.99 -23.74
CA ARG A 162 -7.67 4.41 -25.13
C ARG A 162 -9.13 4.78 -25.39
N GLY A 163 -9.40 6.02 -25.78
CA GLY A 163 -10.77 6.51 -26.07
C GLY A 163 -11.50 7.20 -24.91
N GLY A 164 -10.80 7.66 -23.87
CA GLY A 164 -11.39 8.53 -22.84
C GLY A 164 -12.36 7.85 -21.87
N GLY A 165 -12.32 6.50 -21.79
CA GLY A 165 -13.08 5.75 -20.79
C GLY A 165 -12.65 6.10 -19.34
N PRO A 166 -13.45 5.74 -18.33
CA PRO A 166 -13.09 5.96 -16.94
C PRO A 166 -11.78 5.23 -16.59
N ARG A 167 -10.93 5.88 -15.79
CA ARG A 167 -9.77 5.19 -15.21
C ARG A 167 -10.27 4.06 -14.32
N SER A 168 -9.60 2.93 -14.41
CA SER A 168 -9.83 1.76 -13.55
C SER A 168 -8.48 1.19 -13.17
N GLY A 169 -8.36 0.77 -11.92
CA GLY A 169 -7.11 0.30 -11.38
C GLY A 169 -7.22 0.00 -9.90
N SER A 170 -6.11 -0.46 -9.37
CA SER A 170 -5.92 -0.79 -7.96
C SER A 170 -4.61 -0.18 -7.47
N VAL A 171 -4.42 -0.10 -6.15
CA VAL A 171 -3.09 0.10 -5.58
C VAL A 171 -2.56 -1.25 -5.17
N LYS A 172 -1.43 -1.65 -5.72
CA LYS A 172 -0.61 -2.70 -5.13
C LYS A 172 0.34 -2.08 -4.12
N VAL A 173 0.39 -2.67 -2.93
CA VAL A 173 1.29 -2.26 -1.85
C VAL A 173 2.13 -3.45 -1.43
N VAL A 174 3.44 -3.29 -1.34
CA VAL A 174 4.34 -4.29 -0.75
C VAL A 174 4.94 -3.69 0.53
N THR A 175 4.67 -4.33 1.66
CA THR A 175 5.16 -3.95 2.98
C THR A 175 6.21 -4.95 3.47
N THR A 176 7.37 -4.41 3.86
CA THR A 176 8.48 -5.18 4.46
C THR A 176 9.01 -4.47 5.71
N ARG A 177 10.04 -5.01 6.37
CA ARG A 177 10.68 -4.43 7.57
C ARG A 177 9.67 -4.15 8.70
N MET A 178 8.69 -5.02 8.82
CA MET A 178 7.72 -5.01 9.90
C MET A 178 8.38 -5.55 11.18
N ARG A 179 8.01 -5.00 12.33
CA ARG A 179 8.27 -5.67 13.61
C ARG A 179 7.48 -6.99 13.66
N PRO A 180 8.02 -8.07 14.26
CA PRO A 180 7.26 -9.29 14.53
C PRO A 180 5.98 -8.98 15.30
N GLY A 181 4.87 -9.53 14.87
CA GLY A 181 3.55 -9.24 15.43
C GLY A 181 2.59 -10.40 15.25
N TYR A 182 1.29 -10.11 15.25
CA TYR A 182 0.27 -11.14 15.13
C TYR A 182 -0.64 -10.97 13.92
N LEU A 183 -0.89 -12.07 13.21
CA LEU A 183 -1.86 -12.24 12.12
C LEU A 183 -3.32 -12.28 12.62
N GLN A 184 -3.50 -12.42 13.94
CA GLN A 184 -4.79 -12.45 14.63
C GLN A 184 -4.58 -12.10 16.11
N ARG A 185 -5.61 -11.54 16.76
CA ARG A 185 -5.50 -11.06 18.16
C ARG A 185 -5.19 -12.15 19.20
N ASN A 186 -5.23 -13.43 18.83
CA ASN A 186 -4.96 -14.57 19.72
C ASN A 186 -3.52 -15.10 19.62
N GLY A 187 -2.56 -14.25 19.23
CA GLY A 187 -1.13 -14.56 19.25
C GLY A 187 -0.61 -15.32 18.03
N ALA A 188 -1.42 -15.55 16.98
CA ALA A 188 -0.95 -16.18 15.74
C ALA A 188 0.19 -15.33 15.12
N PRO A 189 1.44 -15.80 15.07
CA PRO A 189 2.57 -14.92 14.80
C PRO A 189 2.83 -14.68 13.31
N TYR A 190 3.47 -13.56 13.01
CA TYR A 190 4.32 -13.39 11.83
C TYR A 190 5.70 -12.85 12.26
N SER A 191 6.74 -13.23 11.54
CA SER A 191 8.14 -12.92 11.84
C SER A 191 8.60 -11.56 11.29
N ALA A 192 9.83 -11.15 11.62
CA ALA A 192 10.46 -9.98 11.02
C ALA A 192 10.78 -10.17 9.53
N ASN A 193 10.81 -11.42 9.05
CA ASN A 193 11.07 -11.79 7.66
C ASN A 193 9.79 -11.85 6.81
N ALA A 194 8.63 -11.59 7.42
CA ALA A 194 7.38 -11.56 6.71
C ALA A 194 7.36 -10.45 5.66
N THR A 195 6.77 -10.75 4.50
CA THR A 195 6.43 -9.78 3.47
C THR A 195 4.92 -9.79 3.30
N MET A 196 4.33 -8.60 3.26
CA MET A 196 2.91 -8.45 2.99
C MET A 196 2.71 -7.76 1.64
N THR A 197 1.92 -8.36 0.77
CA THR A 197 1.41 -7.71 -0.43
C THR A 197 -0.07 -7.44 -0.26
N GLU A 198 -0.52 -6.23 -0.54
CA GLU A 198 -1.93 -5.84 -0.51
C GLU A 198 -2.36 -5.26 -1.85
N TYR A 199 -3.64 -5.45 -2.17
CA TYR A 199 -4.32 -4.84 -3.30
C TYR A 199 -5.52 -4.07 -2.78
N PHE A 200 -5.57 -2.76 -3.07
CA PHE A 200 -6.66 -1.88 -2.69
C PHE A 200 -7.49 -1.53 -3.92
N ASP A 201 -8.76 -1.88 -3.87
CA ASP A 201 -9.74 -1.66 -4.93
C ASP A 201 -10.94 -0.87 -4.41
N VAL A 202 -11.48 0.02 -5.24
CA VAL A 202 -12.72 0.74 -4.94
C VAL A 202 -13.82 0.29 -5.89
N VAL A 203 -14.88 -0.30 -5.32
CA VAL A 203 -16.09 -0.72 -6.04
C VAL A 203 -17.18 0.31 -5.78
N LYS A 204 -17.83 0.79 -6.86
CA LYS A 204 -18.98 1.69 -6.78
C LYS A 204 -20.23 0.91 -7.16
N GLU A 205 -21.18 0.83 -6.25
CA GLU A 205 -22.44 0.14 -6.45
C GLU A 205 -23.48 1.03 -7.13
N PRO A 206 -24.47 0.47 -7.85
CA PRO A 206 -25.54 1.24 -8.49
C PRO A 206 -26.36 2.10 -7.52
N ASN A 207 -26.42 1.73 -6.24
CA ASN A 207 -27.10 2.48 -5.19
C ASN A 207 -26.29 3.69 -4.67
N GLY A 208 -25.08 3.90 -5.18
CA GLY A 208 -24.19 4.99 -4.78
C GLY A 208 -23.24 4.64 -3.62
N ASP A 209 -23.36 3.47 -3.01
CA ASP A 209 -22.39 3.00 -2.02
C ASP A 209 -21.02 2.79 -2.68
N GLN A 210 -19.96 3.07 -1.91
CA GLN A 210 -18.60 2.78 -2.32
C GLN A 210 -17.96 1.83 -1.31
N TRP A 211 -17.31 0.80 -1.82
CA TRP A 211 -16.63 -0.23 -1.05
C TRP A 211 -15.14 -0.18 -1.33
N LEU A 212 -14.35 -0.17 -0.26
CA LEU A 212 -12.93 -0.44 -0.31
C LEU A 212 -12.75 -1.93 -0.04
N VAL A 213 -12.23 -2.63 -1.03
CA VAL A 213 -11.88 -4.05 -0.96
C VAL A 213 -10.37 -4.14 -0.83
N VAL A 214 -9.90 -4.83 0.20
CA VAL A 214 -8.47 -5.01 0.46
C VAL A 214 -8.17 -6.49 0.49
N GLU A 215 -7.45 -6.97 -0.51
CA GLU A 215 -6.86 -8.31 -0.50
C GLU A 215 -5.45 -8.22 0.08
N SER A 216 -5.13 -9.04 1.08
CA SER A 216 -3.79 -9.14 1.65
C SER A 216 -3.24 -10.55 1.50
N ILE A 217 -1.96 -10.63 1.17
CA ILE A 217 -1.17 -11.85 1.01
C ILE A 217 0.04 -11.69 1.93
N VAL A 218 0.13 -12.52 2.97
CA VAL A 218 1.26 -12.52 3.89
C VAL A 218 2.09 -13.77 3.66
N GLU A 219 3.35 -13.57 3.30
CA GLU A 219 4.36 -14.61 3.13
C GLU A 219 5.33 -14.52 4.30
N ASP A 220 5.50 -15.62 5.04
CA ASP A 220 6.45 -15.69 6.14
C ASP A 220 7.12 -17.08 6.16
N PRO A 221 8.36 -17.19 5.68
CA PRO A 221 9.06 -18.47 5.61
C PRO A 221 9.37 -19.06 6.99
N GLU A 222 9.29 -18.25 8.06
CA GLU A 222 9.61 -18.71 9.42
C GLU A 222 8.41 -19.38 10.09
N TYR A 223 7.21 -18.82 9.97
CA TYR A 223 6.03 -19.28 10.72
C TYR A 223 4.88 -19.81 9.87
N LEU A 224 4.87 -19.61 8.56
CA LEU A 224 3.81 -20.09 7.67
C LEU A 224 4.28 -21.23 6.76
N THR A 225 3.38 -22.15 6.45
CA THR A 225 3.63 -23.25 5.49
C THR A 225 3.31 -22.82 4.06
N VAL A 226 2.33 -21.92 3.90
CA VAL A 226 1.93 -21.32 2.61
C VAL A 226 1.53 -19.85 2.87
N PRO A 227 1.49 -18.99 1.83
CA PRO A 227 1.01 -17.62 1.99
C PRO A 227 -0.39 -17.58 2.62
N LEU A 228 -0.60 -16.68 3.58
CA LEU A 228 -1.92 -16.39 4.13
C LEU A 228 -2.60 -15.33 3.27
N VAL A 229 -3.67 -15.71 2.58
CA VAL A 229 -4.48 -14.81 1.74
C VAL A 229 -5.79 -14.47 2.44
N ARG A 230 -6.13 -13.19 2.53
CA ARG A 230 -7.35 -12.70 3.20
C ARG A 230 -7.93 -11.49 2.50
N SER A 231 -9.25 -11.41 2.42
CA SER A 231 -9.98 -10.20 2.01
C SER A 231 -10.48 -9.42 3.22
N THR A 232 -10.60 -8.11 3.10
CA THR A 232 -11.24 -7.22 4.08
C THR A 232 -12.03 -6.12 3.40
N HIS A 233 -13.23 -5.84 3.89
CA HIS A 233 -14.15 -4.87 3.27
C HIS A 233 -14.45 -3.67 4.17
N PHE A 234 -14.52 -2.50 3.55
CA PHE A 234 -14.95 -1.27 4.20
C PHE A 234 -15.97 -0.54 3.34
N ARG A 235 -16.91 0.15 3.97
CA ARG A 235 -17.87 1.02 3.30
C ARG A 235 -17.49 2.49 3.52
N LYS A 236 -17.56 3.30 2.47
CA LYS A 236 -17.32 4.75 2.54
C LYS A 236 -18.29 5.43 3.50
N GLN A 237 -17.81 6.41 4.26
CA GLN A 237 -18.62 7.31 5.06
C GLN A 237 -18.57 8.73 4.48
N ALA A 238 -19.61 9.51 4.75
CA ALA A 238 -19.69 10.91 4.32
C ALA A 238 -18.74 11.81 5.12
N ASP A 239 -18.45 11.45 6.37
CA ASP A 239 -17.71 12.25 7.34
C ASP A 239 -17.04 11.36 8.41
N ALA A 240 -16.48 11.99 9.44
CA ALA A 240 -15.82 11.34 10.56
C ALA A 240 -16.81 10.69 11.58
N ASN A 241 -18.10 10.60 11.28
CA ASN A 241 -19.08 10.19 12.29
C ASN A 241 -18.84 8.74 12.75
N GLY A 242 -18.77 8.57 14.07
CA GLY A 242 -18.40 7.31 14.73
C GLY A 242 -16.89 7.04 14.80
N TRP A 243 -16.02 7.95 14.34
CA TRP A 243 -14.58 7.87 14.59
C TRP A 243 -14.30 7.84 16.09
N ASN A 244 -13.63 6.78 16.56
CA ASN A 244 -13.43 6.55 17.99
C ASN A 244 -12.01 6.02 18.28
N PRO A 245 -11.01 6.91 18.39
CA PRO A 245 -9.63 6.53 18.68
C PRO A 245 -9.52 5.71 19.97
N ARG A 246 -9.00 4.50 19.86
CA ARG A 246 -8.72 3.60 20.99
C ARG A 246 -7.26 3.17 20.94
N PRO A 247 -6.54 3.20 22.06
CA PRO A 247 -5.15 2.76 22.09
C PRO A 247 -5.05 1.25 21.77
N CYS A 248 -3.84 0.80 21.46
CA CYS A 248 -3.58 -0.63 21.33
C CYS A 248 -3.91 -1.38 22.63
N SER A 249 -4.42 -2.61 22.49
CA SER A 249 -4.61 -3.55 23.60
C SER A 249 -4.19 -4.96 23.19
N ALA A 250 -3.47 -5.65 24.08
CA ALA A 250 -3.09 -7.03 23.87
C ALA A 250 -4.26 -8.03 24.00
N ARG A 251 -5.46 -7.58 24.41
CA ARG A 251 -6.62 -8.44 24.75
C ARG A 251 -7.80 -8.27 23.80
#